data_AF-X6MH91-F1
#
_entry.id   AF-X6MH91-F1
#
_cell.length_a   1.000
_cell.length_b   1.000
_cell.length_c   1.000
_cell.angle_alpha   90.00
_cell.angle_beta   90.00
_cell.angle_gamma   90.00
#
_symmetry.space_group_name_H-M   'P 1'
#
loop_
_entity.id
_entity.type
_entity.pdbx_description
1 polymer ?
#
loop_
_entity_poly.entity_id
_entity_poly.type
_entity_poly.pdbx_seq_one_letter_code
_entity_poly.pdbx_strand_id
1 'polypeptide(L)'
;GRSLSRPFFKQQSSPIKPELSGKISVIRTQSTDFEVKLWDVLADWNGFQLFMHHLSFEFSMSNLLGIVELTQFQQFYHFDRVNLDTRNSNTDIRNSNVDEFISLPMEKIPRSSIVFNKDLTIFQKCACLCEKYVLPGSVHELNLSYKTRQRLVEDHKQLFSSKSIAECACIFDIVVQETTSLIFDSFWRFRQSNTFQEWSDKTFSNKN
;
A
#
# COMPACT_ATOMS: atom_id res chain seq x y z
N GLY A 1 -6.78 39.73 -39.80
CA GLY A 1 -6.84 41.10 -39.28
C GLY A 1 -7.57 41.14 -37.96
N ARG A 2 -6.85 41.43 -36.87
CA ARG A 2 -7.23 42.29 -35.74
C ARG A 2 -6.16 42.09 -34.65
N SER A 3 -5.22 43.03 -34.72
CA SER A 3 -4.14 43.27 -33.77
C SER A 3 -4.73 43.85 -32.48
N LEU A 4 -4.29 43.36 -31.32
CA LEU A 4 -4.51 44.00 -30.03
C LEU A 4 -3.18 44.08 -29.28
N SER A 5 -2.52 45.21 -29.48
CA SER A 5 -1.32 45.66 -28.78
C SER A 5 -1.64 45.93 -27.30
N ARG A 6 -0.79 45.41 -26.39
CA ARG A 6 -0.80 45.79 -24.98
C ARG A 6 0.37 46.75 -24.67
N PRO A 7 0.18 47.74 -23.79
CA PRO A 7 1.18 48.78 -23.53
C PRO A 7 2.26 48.34 -22.55
N PHE A 8 3.47 48.84 -22.83
CA PHE A 8 4.68 48.79 -22.01
C PHE A 8 4.52 49.61 -20.73
N PHE A 9 4.79 49.01 -19.57
CA PHE A 9 5.05 49.73 -18.31
C PHE A 9 6.54 49.64 -17.99
N LYS A 10 7.23 50.80 -18.02
CA LYS A 10 8.59 50.96 -17.49
C LYS A 10 8.50 51.34 -16.01
N GLN A 11 8.92 50.46 -15.12
CA GLN A 11 9.22 50.81 -13.72
C GLN A 11 10.72 51.08 -13.59
N GLN A 12 11.06 52.33 -13.25
CA GLN A 12 12.35 52.70 -12.68
C GLN A 12 12.30 52.44 -11.17
N SER A 13 13.29 51.73 -10.64
CA SER A 13 13.58 51.73 -9.21
C SER A 13 15.10 51.71 -8.99
N SER A 14 15.56 52.69 -8.22
CA SER A 14 16.95 52.98 -7.87
C SER A 14 17.45 52.06 -6.73
N PRO A 15 18.78 51.95 -6.52
CA PRO A 15 19.38 50.91 -5.69
C PRO A 15 19.41 51.30 -4.20
N ILE A 16 18.95 50.41 -3.33
CA ILE A 16 19.14 50.51 -1.88
C ILE A 16 20.28 49.56 -1.49
N LYS A 17 21.33 50.14 -0.90
CA LYS A 17 22.53 49.47 -0.37
C LYS A 17 22.30 48.93 1.06
N PRO A 18 23.18 48.05 1.54
CA PRO A 18 22.89 47.03 2.56
C PRO A 18 23.33 47.43 3.99
N GLU A 19 23.15 46.48 4.90
CA GLU A 19 23.71 46.35 6.27
C GLU A 19 22.75 46.61 7.45
N LEU A 20 22.38 45.52 8.13
CA LEU A 20 22.75 45.33 9.54
C LEU A 20 22.68 43.82 9.87
N SER A 21 23.86 43.24 9.96
CA SER A 21 24.14 41.84 10.27
C SER A 21 23.99 41.59 11.78
N GLY A 22 22.80 41.14 12.18
CA GLY A 22 22.57 40.54 13.50
C GLY A 22 22.75 39.02 13.39
N LYS A 23 23.92 38.51 13.78
CA LYS A 23 24.20 37.07 13.87
C LYS A 23 23.44 36.46 15.06
N ILE A 24 22.19 36.08 14.84
CA ILE A 24 21.51 35.09 15.69
C ILE A 24 21.92 33.71 15.15
N SER A 25 22.88 33.08 15.81
CA SER A 25 23.19 31.67 15.60
C SER A 25 22.02 30.84 16.15
N VAL A 26 21.02 30.58 15.30
CA VAL A 26 19.98 29.58 15.56
C VAL A 26 20.68 28.23 15.65
N ILE A 27 20.81 27.71 16.86
CA ILE A 27 21.25 26.33 17.11
C ILE A 27 20.16 25.44 16.52
N ARG A 28 20.37 25.01 15.28
CA ARG A 28 19.51 24.06 14.58
C ARG A 28 19.83 22.70 15.18
N THR A 29 19.13 22.34 16.26
CA THR A 29 19.11 20.97 16.78
C THR A 29 18.69 20.07 15.63
N GLN A 30 19.59 19.20 15.19
CA GLN A 30 19.32 18.20 14.15
C GLN A 30 18.43 17.12 14.76
N SER A 31 17.13 17.41 14.91
CA SER A 31 16.13 16.39 15.13
C SER A 31 16.09 15.55 13.86
N THR A 32 16.51 14.29 13.95
CA THR A 32 16.26 13.31 12.91
C THR A 32 14.74 13.15 12.81
N ASP A 33 14.14 13.83 11.85
CA ASP A 33 12.70 13.79 11.61
C ASP A 33 12.33 12.35 11.23
N PHE A 34 11.62 11.67 12.13
CA PHE A 34 11.25 10.27 11.93
C PHE A 34 10.14 10.24 10.88
N GLU A 35 10.49 9.83 9.66
CA GLU A 35 9.50 9.72 8.58
C GLU A 35 8.61 8.49 8.80
N VAL A 36 7.36 8.73 9.22
CA VAL A 36 6.32 7.71 9.33
C VAL A 36 5.96 7.18 7.94
N LYS A 37 6.05 5.85 7.76
CA LYS A 37 5.75 5.13 6.52
C LYS A 37 4.33 4.57 6.53
N LEU A 38 3.84 4.16 5.36
CA LEU A 38 2.55 3.48 5.22
C LEU A 38 2.47 2.24 6.13
N TRP A 39 3.55 1.49 6.23
CA TRP A 39 3.63 0.28 7.06
C TRP A 39 3.40 0.57 8.55
N ASP A 40 3.88 1.70 9.05
CA ASP A 40 3.67 2.12 10.43
C ASP A 40 2.18 2.43 10.69
N VAL A 41 1.52 3.07 9.71
CA VAL A 41 0.08 3.36 9.74
C VAL A 41 -0.74 2.07 9.71
N LEU A 42 -0.40 1.14 8.81
CA LEU A 42 -1.14 -0.10 8.64
C LEU A 42 -0.96 -1.06 9.83
N ALA A 43 0.19 -1.02 10.51
CA ALA A 43 0.48 -1.86 11.67
C ALA A 43 -0.19 -1.37 12.96
N ASP A 44 -0.37 -0.05 13.12
CA ASP A 44 -1.08 0.53 14.28
C ASP A 44 -2.59 0.54 14.06
N TRP A 45 -3.37 0.16 15.08
CA TRP A 45 -4.83 0.12 14.96
C TRP A 45 -5.45 1.50 14.73
N ASN A 46 -4.99 2.53 15.43
CA ASN A 46 -5.57 3.87 15.28
C ASN A 46 -5.18 4.46 13.92
N GLY A 47 -3.92 4.30 13.51
CA GLY A 47 -3.43 4.67 12.19
C GLY A 47 -4.23 3.98 11.08
N PHE A 48 -4.43 2.66 11.20
CA PHE A 48 -5.21 1.87 10.26
C PHE A 48 -6.66 2.35 10.15
N GLN A 49 -7.33 2.63 11.27
CA GLN A 49 -8.70 3.16 11.26
C GLN A 49 -8.79 4.56 10.62
N LEU A 50 -7.85 5.45 10.94
CA LEU A 50 -7.80 6.79 10.34
C LEU A 50 -7.56 6.71 8.83
N PHE A 51 -6.67 5.82 8.40
CA PHE A 51 -6.41 5.62 6.98
C PHE A 51 -7.60 4.99 6.26
N MET A 52 -8.26 4.00 6.85
CA MET A 52 -9.51 3.44 6.32
C MET A 52 -10.58 4.51 6.18
N HIS A 53 -10.73 5.39 7.18
CA HIS A 53 -11.66 6.52 7.11
C HIS A 53 -11.29 7.47 5.96
N HIS A 54 -10.01 7.80 5.78
CA HIS A 54 -9.53 8.61 4.66
C HIS A 54 -9.89 7.98 3.30
N LEU A 55 -9.60 6.69 3.10
CA LEU A 55 -9.90 5.97 1.86
C LEU A 55 -11.41 5.89 1.56
N SER A 56 -12.26 5.96 2.58
CA SER A 56 -13.72 5.98 2.39
C SER A 56 -14.20 7.24 1.67
N PHE A 57 -13.52 8.38 1.87
CA PHE A 57 -13.81 9.62 1.14
C PHE A 57 -13.24 9.65 -0.27
N GLU A 58 -12.18 8.88 -0.52
CA GLU A 58 -11.58 8.73 -1.85
C GLU A 58 -12.22 7.62 -2.68
N PHE A 59 -13.24 6.93 -2.15
CA PHE A 59 -13.86 5.75 -2.76
C PHE A 59 -12.84 4.65 -3.12
N SER A 60 -11.72 4.56 -2.38
CA SER A 60 -10.60 3.65 -2.64
C SER A 60 -10.48 2.53 -1.60
N MET A 61 -11.50 2.36 -0.75
CA MET A 61 -11.54 1.37 0.34
C MET A 61 -11.41 -0.08 -0.16
N SER A 62 -11.90 -0.40 -1.37
CA SER A 62 -11.77 -1.75 -1.94
C SER A 62 -10.32 -2.20 -2.08
N ASN A 63 -9.39 -1.28 -2.33
CA ASN A 63 -7.95 -1.59 -2.41
C ASN A 63 -7.40 -2.03 -1.05
N LEU A 64 -7.75 -1.32 0.04
CA LEU A 64 -7.33 -1.69 1.39
C LEU A 64 -7.97 -3.01 1.83
N LEU A 65 -9.26 -3.23 1.53
CA LEU A 65 -9.94 -4.49 1.83
C LEU A 65 -9.28 -5.67 1.11
N GLY A 66 -8.94 -5.49 -0.16
CA GLY A 66 -8.18 -6.47 -0.94
C GLY A 66 -6.82 -6.77 -0.30
N ILE A 67 -6.04 -5.75 0.06
CA ILE A 67 -4.76 -5.95 0.75
C ILE A 67 -4.94 -6.74 2.05
N VAL A 68 -5.89 -6.35 2.90
CA VAL A 68 -6.14 -7.03 4.18
C VAL A 68 -6.46 -8.51 3.99
N GLU A 69 -7.41 -8.83 3.12
CA GLU A 69 -7.86 -10.21 2.91
C GLU A 69 -6.80 -11.06 2.20
N LEU A 70 -6.07 -10.49 1.24
CA LEU A 70 -4.98 -11.19 0.56
C LEU A 70 -3.75 -11.37 1.46
N THR A 71 -3.45 -10.43 2.36
CA THR A 71 -2.42 -10.63 3.39
C THR A 71 -2.82 -11.68 4.41
N GLN A 72 -4.11 -11.74 4.81
CA GLN A 72 -4.62 -12.87 5.61
C GLN A 72 -4.41 -14.21 4.89
N PHE A 73 -4.65 -14.27 3.56
CA PHE A 73 -4.38 -15.47 2.77
C PHE A 73 -2.90 -15.86 2.77
N GLN A 74 -2.00 -14.90 2.55
CA GLN A 74 -0.55 -15.12 2.58
C GLN A 74 -0.08 -15.67 3.94
N GLN A 75 -0.55 -15.07 5.05
CA GLN A 75 -0.22 -15.50 6.40
C GLN A 75 -0.81 -16.88 6.73
N PHE A 76 -2.04 -17.16 6.29
CA PHE A 76 -2.70 -18.45 6.51
C PHE A 76 -1.93 -19.61 5.89
N TYR A 77 -1.32 -19.40 4.72
CA TYR A 77 -0.55 -20.40 3.98
C TYR A 77 0.98 -20.24 4.13
N HIS A 78 1.44 -19.53 5.17
CA HIS A 78 2.88 -19.23 5.32
C HIS A 78 3.77 -20.48 5.32
N PHE A 79 3.37 -21.56 6.01
CA PHE A 79 4.14 -22.81 6.02
C PHE A 79 4.30 -23.42 4.62
N ASP A 80 3.27 -23.36 3.78
CA ASP A 80 3.33 -23.86 2.41
C ASP A 80 4.27 -23.01 1.54
N ARG A 81 4.43 -21.71 1.85
CA ARG A 81 5.37 -20.80 1.18
C ARG A 81 6.82 -21.16 1.49
N VAL A 82 7.17 -21.32 2.77
CA VAL A 82 8.55 -21.62 3.23
C VAL A 82 9.07 -22.94 2.64
N ASN A 83 8.19 -23.92 2.47
CA ASN A 83 8.54 -25.21 1.87
C ASN A 83 8.93 -25.10 0.38
N LEU A 84 8.47 -24.07 -0.34
CA LEU A 84 8.83 -23.84 -1.74
C LEU A 84 10.28 -23.36 -1.88
N ASP A 85 10.68 -22.39 -1.05
CA ASP A 85 12.01 -21.79 -1.10
C ASP A 85 13.10 -22.82 -0.80
N THR A 86 12.84 -23.71 0.16
CA THR A 86 13.76 -24.79 0.54
C THR A 86 14.06 -25.73 -0.64
N ARG A 87 13.09 -25.99 -1.53
CA ARG A 87 13.28 -26.88 -2.69
C ARG A 87 14.03 -26.24 -3.85
N ASN A 88 13.97 -24.92 -3.97
CA ASN A 88 14.56 -24.18 -5.10
C ASN A 88 15.93 -23.57 -4.77
N SER A 89 16.44 -23.74 -3.54
CA SER A 89 17.66 -23.09 -3.01
C SER A 89 19.01 -23.55 -3.61
N ASN A 90 19.04 -24.29 -4.72
CA ASN A 90 20.30 -24.63 -5.41
C ASN A 90 20.74 -23.60 -6.46
N THR A 91 19.99 -22.51 -6.67
CA THR A 91 20.35 -21.46 -7.62
C THR A 91 20.41 -20.09 -6.94
N ASP A 92 21.64 -19.60 -6.79
CA ASP A 92 22.09 -18.22 -6.60
C ASP A 92 21.21 -17.24 -5.83
N ILE A 93 21.74 -16.85 -4.66
CA ILE A 93 21.58 -15.61 -3.89
C ILE A 93 20.83 -14.51 -4.67
N ARG A 94 19.49 -14.62 -4.72
CA ARG A 94 18.64 -13.47 -4.99
C ARG A 94 18.25 -12.89 -3.66
N ASN A 95 18.60 -11.62 -3.46
CA ASN A 95 18.21 -10.74 -2.36
C ASN A 95 16.68 -10.64 -2.23
N SER A 96 16.03 -11.71 -1.78
CA SER A 96 14.59 -11.77 -1.67
C SER A 96 14.14 -11.19 -0.33
N ASN A 97 13.94 -9.87 -0.29
CA ASN A 97 13.00 -9.20 0.62
C ASN A 97 11.54 -9.68 0.40
N VAL A 98 11.32 -10.93 -0.01
CA VAL A 98 10.06 -11.43 -0.62
C VAL A 98 9.04 -11.86 0.42
N ASP A 99 9.44 -11.98 1.70
CA ASP A 99 8.56 -12.44 2.77
C ASP A 99 8.29 -11.40 3.87
N GLU A 100 8.61 -10.12 3.64
CA GLU A 100 8.15 -9.08 4.57
C GLU A 100 6.64 -8.84 4.35
N PHE A 101 5.83 -9.65 5.02
CA PHE A 101 4.38 -9.48 5.04
C PHE A 101 4.03 -8.09 5.55
N ILE A 102 2.96 -7.52 4.99
CA ILE A 102 2.37 -6.30 5.51
C ILE A 102 1.94 -6.57 6.96
N SER A 103 2.53 -5.84 7.90
CA SER A 103 2.11 -5.90 9.29
C SER A 103 0.75 -5.21 9.43
N LEU A 104 -0.23 -5.96 9.92
CA LEU A 104 -1.60 -5.52 10.14
C LEU A 104 -2.03 -5.90 11.57
N PRO A 105 -2.91 -5.13 12.22
CA PRO A 105 -3.48 -5.44 13.54
C PRO A 105 -4.50 -6.58 13.45
N MET A 106 -4.01 -7.78 13.13
CA MET A 106 -4.82 -8.96 12.80
C MET A 106 -5.75 -9.41 13.93
N GLU A 107 -5.45 -9.05 15.17
CA GLU A 107 -6.28 -9.33 16.34
C GLU A 107 -7.55 -8.48 16.40
N LYS A 108 -7.58 -7.33 15.70
CA LYS A 108 -8.73 -6.40 15.68
C LYS A 108 -9.49 -6.42 14.35
N ILE A 109 -8.84 -6.88 13.29
CA ILE A 109 -9.44 -6.97 11.95
C ILE A 109 -10.30 -8.24 11.87
N PRO A 110 -11.54 -8.17 11.33
CA PRO A 110 -12.35 -9.35 11.08
C PRO A 110 -11.64 -10.37 10.18
N ARG A 111 -11.78 -11.65 10.53
CA ARG A 111 -11.25 -12.74 9.70
C ARG A 111 -12.05 -12.88 8.42
N SER A 112 -11.35 -13.01 7.29
CA SER A 112 -11.98 -13.33 6.01
C SER A 112 -12.79 -14.62 6.08
N SER A 113 -14.04 -14.53 5.65
CA SER A 113 -14.94 -15.69 5.50
C SER A 113 -14.52 -16.61 4.36
N ILE A 114 -13.63 -16.20 3.45
CA ILE A 114 -13.08 -17.04 2.38
C ILE A 114 -11.82 -17.73 2.89
N VAL A 115 -10.84 -16.97 3.38
CA VAL A 115 -9.52 -17.47 3.78
C VAL A 115 -9.63 -18.47 4.94
N PHE A 116 -10.47 -18.18 5.94
CA PHE A 116 -10.60 -19.02 7.14
C PHE A 116 -11.73 -20.06 7.03
N ASN A 117 -12.36 -20.21 5.87
CA ASN A 117 -13.33 -21.27 5.65
C ASN A 117 -12.63 -22.64 5.62
N LYS A 118 -13.07 -23.54 6.50
CA LYS A 118 -12.51 -24.90 6.62
C LYS A 118 -13.03 -25.86 5.56
N ASP A 119 -14.17 -25.54 4.96
CA ASP A 119 -14.83 -26.36 3.94
C ASP A 119 -14.28 -26.06 2.54
N LEU A 120 -13.43 -25.04 2.40
CA LEU A 120 -12.77 -24.68 1.14
C LEU A 120 -11.32 -25.16 1.12
N THR A 121 -10.96 -25.86 0.04
CA THR A 121 -9.57 -26.11 -0.34
C THR A 121 -8.87 -24.81 -0.75
N ILE A 122 -7.53 -24.81 -0.79
CA ILE A 122 -6.77 -23.64 -1.25
C ILE A 122 -7.17 -23.21 -2.67
N PHE A 123 -7.40 -24.17 -3.58
CA PHE A 123 -7.80 -23.89 -4.95
C PHE A 123 -9.16 -23.17 -5.02
N GLN A 124 -10.12 -23.62 -4.21
CA GLN A 124 -11.43 -22.98 -4.09
C GLN A 124 -11.31 -21.57 -3.48
N LYS A 125 -10.44 -21.38 -2.47
CA LYS A 125 -10.18 -20.05 -1.91
C LYS A 125 -9.58 -19.11 -2.95
N CYS A 126 -8.62 -19.57 -3.74
CA CYS A 126 -8.06 -18.79 -4.86
C CYS A 126 -9.15 -18.42 -5.87
N ALA A 127 -10.05 -19.35 -6.20
CA ALA A 127 -11.17 -19.07 -7.10
C ALA A 127 -12.10 -17.98 -6.53
N CYS A 128 -12.56 -18.13 -5.29
CA CYS A 128 -13.42 -17.14 -4.64
C CYS A 128 -12.74 -15.75 -4.50
N LEU A 129 -11.44 -15.70 -4.21
CA LEU A 129 -10.69 -14.43 -4.15
C LEU A 129 -10.56 -13.79 -5.54
N CYS A 130 -10.37 -14.58 -6.59
CA CYS A 130 -10.40 -14.08 -7.96
C CYS A 130 -11.78 -13.54 -8.34
N GLU A 131 -12.86 -14.25 -8.04
CA GLU A 131 -14.23 -13.78 -8.28
C GLU A 131 -14.52 -12.46 -7.55
N LYS A 132 -13.98 -12.30 -6.34
CA LYS A 132 -14.20 -11.12 -5.51
C LYS A 132 -13.41 -9.89 -5.97
N TYR A 133 -12.15 -10.07 -6.36
CA TYR A 133 -11.20 -8.96 -6.54
C TYR A 133 -10.60 -8.84 -7.94
N VAL A 134 -10.60 -9.91 -8.73
CA VAL A 134 -9.82 -9.99 -9.98
C VAL A 134 -10.70 -10.04 -11.23
N LEU A 135 -11.82 -10.75 -11.18
CA LEU A 135 -12.68 -10.89 -12.35
C LEU A 135 -13.32 -9.52 -12.71
N PRO A 136 -13.35 -9.17 -14.01
CA PRO A 136 -14.01 -7.94 -14.46
C PRO A 136 -15.48 -7.89 -14.05
N GLY A 137 -15.93 -6.73 -13.55
CA GLY A 137 -17.30 -6.52 -13.07
C GLY A 137 -17.57 -7.02 -11.66
N SER A 138 -16.54 -7.50 -10.94
CA SER A 138 -16.68 -7.83 -9.52
C SER A 138 -16.93 -6.57 -8.68
N VAL A 139 -17.73 -6.69 -7.61
CA VAL A 139 -18.10 -5.55 -6.75
C VAL A 139 -16.88 -4.91 -6.09
N HIS A 140 -15.84 -5.72 -5.83
CA HIS A 140 -14.58 -5.26 -5.25
C HIS A 140 -13.43 -5.38 -6.25
N GLU A 141 -13.72 -5.22 -7.55
CA GLU A 141 -12.70 -5.28 -8.60
C GLU A 141 -11.52 -4.35 -8.28
N LEU A 142 -10.34 -4.94 -8.09
CA LEU A 142 -9.10 -4.20 -7.85
C LEU A 142 -8.58 -3.62 -9.16
N ASN A 143 -7.91 -2.48 -9.09
CA ASN A 143 -7.25 -1.89 -10.23
C ASN A 143 -5.90 -2.59 -10.47
N LEU A 144 -5.93 -3.68 -11.24
CA LEU A 144 -4.75 -4.48 -11.57
C LEU A 144 -4.29 -4.22 -12.99
N SER A 145 -2.97 -4.39 -13.22
CA SER A 145 -2.41 -4.37 -14.55
C SER A 145 -3.06 -5.45 -15.42
N TYR A 146 -3.24 -5.16 -16.72
CA TYR A 146 -3.85 -6.11 -17.65
C TYR A 146 -3.16 -7.48 -17.63
N LYS A 147 -1.82 -7.48 -17.56
CA LYS A 147 -1.01 -8.70 -17.50
C LYS A 147 -1.32 -9.53 -16.25
N THR A 148 -1.34 -8.90 -15.07
CA THR A 148 -1.63 -9.59 -13.80
C THR A 148 -3.05 -10.14 -13.80
N ARG A 149 -4.02 -9.33 -14.23
CA ARG A 149 -5.42 -9.77 -14.35
C ARG A 149 -5.58 -10.94 -15.32
N GLN A 150 -5.05 -10.83 -16.53
CA GLN A 150 -5.20 -11.86 -17.56
C GLN A 150 -4.63 -13.21 -17.09
N ARG A 151 -3.47 -13.20 -16.44
CA ARG A 151 -2.87 -14.41 -15.86
C ARG A 151 -3.80 -15.07 -14.84
N LEU A 152 -4.31 -14.32 -13.88
CA LEU A 152 -5.17 -14.84 -12.82
C LEU A 152 -6.55 -15.27 -13.33
N VAL A 153 -7.09 -14.59 -14.34
CA VAL A 153 -8.32 -15.01 -15.03
C VAL A 153 -8.12 -16.36 -15.73
N GLU A 154 -6.97 -16.58 -16.37
CA GLU A 154 -6.67 -17.86 -17.00
C GLU A 154 -6.48 -18.98 -15.96
N ASP A 155 -5.72 -18.71 -14.90
CA ASP A 155 -5.55 -19.64 -13.78
C ASP A 155 -6.91 -19.98 -13.14
N HIS A 156 -7.81 -19.00 -13.01
CA HIS A 156 -9.18 -19.18 -12.52
C HIS A 156 -10.03 -20.06 -13.44
N LYS A 157 -9.98 -19.87 -14.77
CA LYS A 157 -10.72 -20.72 -15.73
C LYS A 157 -10.32 -22.18 -15.63
N GLN A 158 -9.06 -22.44 -15.30
CA GLN A 158 -8.53 -23.78 -15.07
C GLN A 158 -8.75 -24.28 -13.65
N LEU A 159 -9.48 -23.52 -12.81
CA LEU A 159 -9.72 -23.79 -11.39
C LEU A 159 -8.44 -24.04 -10.60
N PHE A 160 -7.33 -23.42 -11.02
CA PHE A 160 -5.99 -23.63 -10.48
C PHE A 160 -5.53 -25.09 -10.49
N SER A 161 -6.16 -25.97 -11.27
CA SER A 161 -5.86 -27.41 -11.31
C SER A 161 -4.44 -27.74 -11.79
N SER A 162 -3.83 -26.82 -12.55
CA SER A 162 -2.46 -26.92 -13.03
C SER A 162 -1.40 -26.46 -12.02
N LYS A 163 -1.80 -25.93 -10.86
CA LYS A 163 -0.88 -25.39 -9.85
C LYS A 163 -0.74 -26.32 -8.64
N SER A 164 0.44 -26.28 -8.05
CA SER A 164 0.69 -26.85 -6.72
C SER A 164 0.14 -25.95 -5.60
N ILE A 165 0.00 -26.51 -4.40
CA ILE A 165 -0.41 -25.78 -3.19
C ILE A 165 0.52 -24.59 -2.93
N ALA A 166 1.82 -24.80 -3.08
CA ALA A 166 2.83 -23.77 -2.88
C ALA A 166 2.71 -22.62 -3.90
N GLU A 167 2.47 -22.93 -5.17
CA GLU A 167 2.22 -21.89 -6.19
C GLU A 167 0.94 -21.10 -5.90
N CYS A 168 -0.11 -21.78 -5.43
CA CYS A 168 -1.34 -21.12 -4.98
C CYS A 168 -1.10 -20.21 -3.76
N ALA A 169 -0.23 -20.61 -2.82
CA ALA A 169 0.08 -19.82 -1.62
C ALA A 169 0.78 -18.48 -1.92
N CYS A 170 1.47 -18.36 -3.07
CA CYS A 170 2.15 -17.14 -3.51
C CYS A 170 1.43 -16.41 -4.66
N ILE A 171 0.27 -16.90 -5.11
CA ILE A 171 -0.34 -16.45 -6.36
C ILE A 171 -0.78 -14.98 -6.34
N PHE A 172 -1.09 -14.46 -5.15
CA PHE A 172 -1.57 -13.09 -4.95
C PHE A 172 -0.48 -12.09 -4.55
N ASP A 173 0.78 -12.49 -4.49
CA ASP A 173 1.87 -11.59 -4.06
C ASP A 173 1.97 -10.35 -4.96
N ILE A 174 1.89 -10.57 -6.28
CA ILE A 174 1.88 -9.47 -7.26
C ILE A 174 0.63 -8.58 -7.12
N VAL A 175 -0.51 -9.16 -6.72
CA VAL A 175 -1.76 -8.42 -6.53
C VAL A 175 -1.65 -7.50 -5.32
N VAL A 176 -1.13 -8.01 -4.19
CA VAL A 176 -0.84 -7.21 -2.99
C VAL A 176 0.15 -6.10 -3.31
N GLN A 177 1.21 -6.39 -4.06
CA GLN A 177 2.21 -5.40 -4.46
C GLN A 177 1.62 -4.27 -5.33
N GLU A 178 0.88 -4.62 -6.39
CA GLU A 178 0.24 -3.64 -7.28
C GLU A 178 -0.78 -2.80 -6.50
N THR A 179 -1.63 -3.45 -5.70
CA THR A 179 -2.68 -2.76 -4.93
C THR A 179 -2.08 -1.86 -3.85
N THR A 180 -0.99 -2.28 -3.21
CA THR A 180 -0.25 -1.46 -2.24
C THR A 180 0.33 -0.22 -2.90
N SER A 181 0.90 -0.37 -4.10
CA SER A 181 1.43 0.75 -4.88
C SER A 181 0.36 1.80 -5.22
N LEU A 182 -0.90 1.38 -5.36
CA LEU A 182 -2.01 2.30 -5.58
C LEU A 182 -2.41 3.07 -4.32
N ILE A 183 -2.52 2.40 -3.17
CA ILE A 183 -2.88 3.09 -1.92
C ILE A 183 -1.75 4.00 -1.40
N PHE A 184 -0.52 3.86 -1.91
CA PHE A 184 0.57 4.78 -1.59
C PHE A 184 0.26 6.22 -1.98
N ASP A 185 -0.46 6.45 -3.09
CA ASP A 185 -0.88 7.78 -3.50
C ASP A 185 -1.91 8.39 -2.53
N SER A 186 -2.91 7.59 -2.11
CA SER A 186 -3.82 7.97 -1.03
C SER A 186 -3.09 8.22 0.29
N PHE A 187 -2.07 7.43 0.60
CA PHE A 187 -1.24 7.64 1.79
C PHE A 187 -0.53 8.99 1.77
N TRP A 188 0.02 9.40 0.61
CA TRP A 188 0.64 10.73 0.48
C TRP A 188 -0.32 11.87 0.78
N ARG A 189 -1.58 11.77 0.34
CA ARG A 189 -2.61 12.75 0.68
C ARG A 189 -3.04 12.66 2.14
N PHE A 190 -3.19 11.45 2.67
CA PHE A 190 -3.49 11.22 4.08
C PHE A 190 -2.47 11.88 5.01
N ARG A 191 -1.17 11.80 4.68
CA ARG A 191 -0.10 12.46 5.44
C ARG A 191 -0.25 13.98 5.57
N GLN A 192 -0.96 14.61 4.64
CA GLN A 192 -1.22 16.06 4.65
C GLN A 192 -2.44 16.43 5.51
N SER A 193 -3.20 15.44 6.01
CA SER A 193 -4.37 15.68 6.84
C SER A 193 -4.00 16.03 8.29
N ASN A 194 -4.80 16.88 8.93
CA ASN A 194 -4.64 17.21 10.36
C ASN A 194 -4.74 15.96 11.25
N THR A 195 -5.67 15.05 10.93
CA THR A 195 -5.85 13.79 11.67
C THR A 195 -4.62 12.91 11.67
N PHE A 196 -3.85 12.91 10.57
CA PHE A 196 -2.59 12.18 10.51
C PHE A 196 -1.53 12.84 11.40
N GLN A 197 -1.38 14.17 11.33
CA GLN A 197 -0.40 14.91 12.13
C GLN A 197 -0.64 14.71 13.63
N GLU A 198 -1.88 14.88 14.09
CA GLU A 198 -2.27 14.65 15.49
C GLU A 198 -1.97 13.23 15.97
N TRP A 199 -2.27 12.22 15.14
CA TRP A 199 -1.98 10.82 15.46
C TRP A 199 -0.47 10.55 15.48
N SER A 200 0.27 11.08 14.51
CA SER A 200 1.72 10.91 14.38
C SER A 200 2.44 11.51 15.59
N ASP A 201 2.13 12.77 15.94
CA ASP A 201 2.69 13.45 17.11
C ASP A 201 2.42 12.64 18.39
N LYS A 202 1.17 12.23 18.61
CA LYS A 202 0.80 11.45 19.79
C LYS A 202 1.54 10.11 19.89
N THR A 203 1.74 9.44 18.75
CA THR A 203 2.29 8.08 18.69
C THR A 203 3.82 8.06 18.77
N PHE A 204 4.48 9.07 18.20
CA PHE A 204 5.94 9.10 18.05
C PHE A 204 6.65 10.15 18.90
N SER A 205 5.99 11.24 19.34
CA SER A 205 6.64 12.24 20.22
C SER A 205 6.98 11.72 21.62
N ASN A 206 6.34 10.64 22.09
CA ASN A 206 6.62 10.03 23.40
C ASN A 206 7.77 8.99 23.36
N LYS A 207 8.39 8.76 22.19
CA LYS A 207 9.48 7.78 22.03
C LYS A 207 10.88 8.42 22.02
N ASN A 208 10.97 9.74 22.16
CA ASN A 208 12.21 10.52 22.30
C ASN A 208 12.31 11.10 23.71
#